data_AF-A0A3N5M1V4-F1
#
_entry.id   AF-A0A3N5M1V4-F1
#
_cell.length_a   1.000
_cell.length_b   1.000
_cell.length_c   1.000
_cell.angle_alpha   90.00
_cell.angle_beta   90.00
_cell.angle_gamma   90.00
#
_symmetry.space_group_name_H-M   'P 1'
#
loop_
_entity.id
_entity.type
_entity.pdbx_description
1 polymer ?
#
loop_
_entity_poly.entity_id
_entity_poly.type
_entity_poly.pdbx_seq_one_letter_code
_entity_poly.pdbx_strand_id
1 'polypeptide(L)'
;MQAHVTRQQLTARAEHCLSDADTITVDEHLEHCERCRERAREIDQTVTRLSSDAADLAHFSCEEGVMKRVYEQRLSGAEEVRLSSGFFSFYEKAWGLTTVRAAAVSAAVVLIVLATGMVFYTTPSRAWTIEQSIAAVQGKRGVHFSGLLAWGGGRVRCEMWIRGREGRSRMEDMLMRVENGAAVWVSGNNTYTYVPPDPVVYTDDAQTAGMTHWPGPEFLELFKRVSRNVEVSSRLDLFSARRLIVLKAQIIGAEGPRSFVMEFDPSSKLLVSLTVWNNLGWAGTPTFEADSIEYLDSAPDDLFAAQVPTNVAYRQKEIGISPENLALLATAGSGRSFSGVSEEEASRDIAEEIIRAEINGDLAKFKLLGPIASLFDDEQLRTVLGGVDGSEALTELVSVGGASHRGRSSLGPLMLVPVVAKQRNGRLSEHKIIVQVRTGTADDFSCVVYGPYGYPYEIE
;
A
#
# COMPACT_ATOMS: atom_id res chain seq x y z
N MET A 1 8.43 2.74 -36.43
CA MET A 1 7.07 2.76 -35.82
C MET A 1 7.04 3.90 -34.83
N GLN A 2 6.23 4.94 -35.05
CA GLN A 2 5.99 5.95 -34.02
C GLN A 2 5.28 5.27 -32.84
N ALA A 3 5.76 5.51 -31.61
CA ALA A 3 5.10 5.02 -30.42
C ALA A 3 3.68 5.63 -30.35
N HIS A 4 2.66 4.80 -30.16
CA HIS A 4 1.29 5.26 -29.95
C HIS A 4 1.20 6.07 -28.66
N VAL A 5 0.39 7.13 -28.65
CA VAL A 5 0.06 7.83 -27.39
C VAL A 5 -0.61 6.84 -26.43
N THR A 6 -0.23 6.90 -25.16
CA THR A 6 -0.84 6.06 -24.13
C THR A 6 -2.29 6.47 -23.89
N ARG A 7 -3.10 5.53 -23.41
CA ARG A 7 -4.49 5.81 -23.03
C ARG A 7 -4.58 6.86 -21.92
N GLN A 8 -3.65 6.85 -20.97
CA GLN A 8 -3.59 7.82 -19.87
C GLN A 8 -3.40 9.25 -20.41
N GLN A 9 -2.48 9.44 -21.35
CA GLN A 9 -2.28 10.75 -22.00
C GLN A 9 -3.52 11.22 -22.77
N LEU A 10 -4.22 10.34 -23.48
CA LEU A 10 -5.48 10.71 -24.16
C LEU A 10 -6.59 11.10 -23.17
N THR A 11 -6.65 10.44 -22.01
CA THR A 11 -7.63 10.74 -20.94
C THR A 11 -7.32 12.06 -20.26
N ALA A 12 -6.06 12.26 -19.86
CA ALA A 12 -5.60 13.50 -19.27
C ALA A 12 -5.79 14.69 -20.22
N ARG A 13 -5.64 14.48 -21.54
CA ARG A 13 -5.97 15.50 -22.55
C ARG A 13 -7.45 15.87 -22.52
N ALA A 14 -8.34 14.89 -22.57
CA ALA A 14 -9.79 15.10 -22.57
C ALA A 14 -10.30 15.78 -21.28
N GLU A 15 -9.62 15.55 -20.16
CA GLU A 15 -9.89 16.17 -18.86
C GLU A 15 -9.16 17.51 -18.65
N HIS A 16 -8.45 18.03 -19.67
CA HIS A 16 -7.63 19.25 -19.58
C HIS A 16 -6.59 19.23 -18.45
N CYS A 17 -6.03 18.05 -18.16
CA CYS A 17 -5.07 17.81 -17.08
C CYS A 17 -3.61 17.65 -17.56
N LEU A 18 -3.36 17.75 -18.87
CA LEU A 18 -2.00 17.75 -19.41
C LEU A 18 -1.35 19.14 -19.32
N SER A 19 -0.02 19.17 -19.29
CA SER A 19 0.73 20.41 -19.52
C SER A 19 0.53 20.90 -20.95
N ASP A 20 0.78 22.19 -21.23
CA ASP A 20 0.71 22.72 -22.60
C ASP A 20 1.63 21.96 -23.56
N ALA A 21 2.84 21.60 -23.11
CA ALA A 21 3.81 20.87 -23.91
C ALA A 21 3.36 19.44 -24.23
N ASP A 22 2.78 18.73 -23.24
CA ASP A 22 2.23 17.39 -23.47
C ASP A 22 0.98 17.45 -24.35
N THR A 23 0.15 18.47 -24.19
CA THR A 23 -1.05 18.68 -25.01
C THR A 23 -0.68 18.83 -26.48
N ILE A 24 0.30 19.70 -26.80
CA ILE A 24 0.82 19.88 -28.17
C ILE A 24 1.34 18.54 -28.72
N THR A 25 2.14 17.82 -27.93
CA THR A 25 2.72 16.54 -28.34
C THR A 25 1.63 15.50 -28.66
N VAL A 26 0.58 15.42 -27.84
CA VAL A 26 -0.54 14.50 -28.06
C VAL A 26 -1.34 14.93 -29.29
N ASP A 27 -1.63 16.22 -29.45
CA ASP A 27 -2.38 16.76 -30.60
C ASP A 27 -1.66 16.48 -31.92
N GLU A 28 -0.36 16.77 -32.01
CA GLU A 28 0.47 16.47 -33.18
C GLU A 28 0.43 14.98 -33.53
N HIS A 29 0.44 14.08 -32.54
CA HIS A 29 0.31 12.64 -32.79
C HIS A 29 -1.09 12.29 -33.34
N LEU A 30 -2.15 12.88 -32.81
CA LEU A 30 -3.54 12.61 -33.23
C LEU A 30 -3.80 13.04 -34.69
N GLU A 31 -3.05 14.01 -35.21
CA GLU A 31 -3.06 14.37 -36.64
C GLU A 31 -2.55 13.25 -37.54
N HIS A 32 -1.65 12.41 -37.05
CA HIS A 32 -0.95 11.40 -37.85
C HIS A 32 -1.38 9.95 -37.57
N CYS A 33 -2.07 9.68 -36.45
CA CYS A 33 -2.50 8.33 -36.08
C CYS A 33 -4.02 8.18 -35.99
N GLU A 34 -4.62 7.56 -37.00
CA GLU A 34 -6.08 7.33 -37.08
C GLU A 34 -6.62 6.51 -35.88
N ARG A 35 -5.91 5.45 -35.48
CA ARG A 35 -6.29 4.61 -34.33
C ARG A 35 -6.33 5.39 -33.02
N CYS A 36 -5.34 6.25 -32.77
CA CYS A 36 -5.33 7.08 -31.56
C CYS A 36 -6.41 8.17 -31.62
N ARG A 37 -6.74 8.68 -32.81
CA ARG A 37 -7.82 9.65 -33.04
C ARG A 37 -9.20 9.06 -32.76
N GLU A 38 -9.47 7.84 -33.21
CA GLU A 38 -10.72 7.14 -32.92
C GLU A 38 -10.88 6.95 -31.40
N ARG A 39 -9.83 6.49 -30.73
CA ARG A 39 -9.83 6.32 -29.28
C ARG A 39 -9.99 7.64 -28.51
N ALA A 40 -9.38 8.73 -28.99
CA ALA A 40 -9.58 10.05 -28.42
C ALA A 40 -11.05 10.50 -28.52
N ARG A 41 -11.71 10.27 -29.67
CA ARG A 41 -13.13 10.60 -29.85
C ARG A 41 -14.05 9.81 -28.90
N GLU A 42 -13.78 8.53 -28.67
CA GLU A 42 -14.54 7.71 -27.71
C GLU A 42 -14.43 8.27 -26.28
N ILE A 43 -13.22 8.70 -25.89
CA ILE A 43 -12.95 9.31 -24.60
C ILE A 43 -13.67 10.67 -24.50
N ASP A 44 -13.54 11.54 -25.50
CA ASP A 44 -14.19 12.87 -25.54
C ASP A 44 -15.73 12.76 -25.44
N GLN A 45 -16.33 11.80 -26.15
CA GLN A 45 -17.77 11.53 -26.06
C GLN A 45 -18.19 11.09 -24.65
N THR A 46 -17.37 10.25 -24.01
CA THR A 46 -17.62 9.78 -22.65
C THR A 46 -17.52 10.93 -21.65
N VAL A 47 -16.48 11.76 -21.74
CA VAL A 47 -16.30 12.93 -20.87
C VAL A 47 -17.43 13.94 -21.06
N THR A 48 -17.85 14.19 -22.31
CA THR A 48 -18.97 15.09 -22.63
C THR A 48 -20.28 14.61 -22.01
N ARG A 49 -20.60 13.32 -22.17
CA ARG A 49 -21.81 12.72 -21.57
C ARG A 49 -21.81 12.87 -20.06
N LEU A 50 -20.69 12.55 -19.41
CA LEU A 50 -20.56 12.65 -17.95
C LEU A 50 -20.64 14.09 -17.44
N SER A 51 -20.09 15.04 -18.19
CA SER A 51 -20.16 16.46 -17.85
C SER A 51 -21.58 17.00 -17.99
N SER A 52 -22.32 16.54 -19.00
CA SER A 52 -23.76 16.83 -19.16
C SER A 52 -24.55 16.25 -17.98
N ASP A 53 -24.34 14.98 -17.65
CA ASP A 53 -25.02 14.31 -16.53
C ASP A 53 -24.71 15.02 -15.20
N ALA A 54 -23.47 15.47 -15.01
CA ALA A 54 -23.06 16.23 -13.83
C ALA A 54 -23.65 17.65 -13.78
N ALA A 55 -23.78 18.34 -14.93
CA ALA A 55 -24.43 19.65 -15.02
C ALA A 55 -25.94 19.55 -14.74
N ASP A 56 -26.59 18.50 -15.22
CA ASP A 56 -28.00 18.21 -14.94
C ASP A 56 -28.22 17.90 -13.45
N LEU A 57 -27.27 17.22 -12.81
CA LEU A 57 -27.25 17.01 -11.36
C LEU A 57 -26.98 18.29 -10.57
N ALA A 58 -26.15 19.20 -11.07
CA ALA A 58 -25.87 20.49 -10.43
C ALA A 58 -27.07 21.46 -10.53
N HIS A 59 -27.89 21.35 -11.58
CA HIS A 59 -29.14 22.11 -11.71
C HIS A 59 -30.28 21.55 -10.83
N PHE A 60 -30.17 20.32 -10.34
CA PHE A 60 -31.01 19.81 -9.27
C PHE A 60 -30.44 20.23 -7.91
N SER A 61 -30.80 21.42 -7.43
CA SER A 61 -30.59 21.76 -6.02
C SER A 61 -31.39 20.80 -5.14
N CYS A 62 -30.72 19.76 -4.64
CA CYS A 62 -31.27 18.87 -3.62
C CYS A 62 -31.74 19.67 -2.41
N GLU A 63 -31.11 20.81 -2.14
CA GLU A 63 -31.45 21.73 -1.07
C GLU A 63 -32.84 22.35 -1.27
N GLU A 64 -33.16 22.82 -2.47
CA GLU A 64 -34.46 23.44 -2.76
C GLU A 64 -35.60 22.40 -2.76
N GLY A 65 -35.34 21.21 -3.29
CA GLY A 65 -36.30 20.10 -3.29
C GLY A 65 -36.53 19.46 -1.91
N VAL A 66 -35.54 19.49 -1.02
CA VAL A 66 -35.67 19.04 0.37
C VAL A 66 -36.31 20.13 1.23
N MET A 67 -35.88 21.39 1.09
CA MET A 67 -36.45 22.51 1.83
C MET A 67 -37.92 22.74 1.49
N LYS A 68 -38.31 22.61 0.22
CA LYS A 68 -39.72 22.65 -0.19
C LYS A 68 -40.55 21.55 0.48
N ARG A 69 -40.04 20.31 0.53
CA ARG A 69 -40.72 19.18 1.19
C ARG A 69 -40.81 19.35 2.71
N VAL A 70 -39.76 19.87 3.35
CA VAL A 70 -39.76 20.17 4.79
C VAL A 70 -40.72 21.31 5.11
N TYR A 71 -40.82 22.31 4.23
CA TYR A 71 -41.76 23.43 4.38
C TYR A 71 -43.21 22.98 4.19
N GLU A 72 -43.49 22.14 3.19
CA GLU A 72 -44.81 21.54 2.94
C GLU A 72 -45.23 20.56 4.05
N GLN A 73 -44.29 19.81 4.64
CA GLN A 73 -44.56 18.95 5.81
C GLN A 73 -44.78 19.77 7.09
N ARG A 74 -44.12 20.90 7.28
CA ARG A 74 -44.38 21.80 8.42
C ARG A 74 -45.72 22.52 8.30
N LEU A 75 -46.15 22.87 7.09
CA LEU A 75 -47.46 23.47 6.84
C LEU A 75 -48.62 22.47 7.00
N SER A 76 -48.38 21.19 6.71
CA SER A 76 -49.38 20.12 6.89
C SER A 76 -49.39 19.48 8.29
N GLY A 77 -48.38 19.76 9.12
CA GLY A 77 -48.24 19.19 10.47
C GLY A 77 -48.80 20.03 11.63
N ALA A 78 -49.52 21.12 11.35
CA ALA A 78 -50.07 22.01 12.39
C ALA A 78 -51.54 21.75 12.74
N GLU A 79 -52.20 20.76 12.12
CA GLU A 79 -53.55 20.33 12.49
C GLU A 79 -53.59 18.80 12.67
N GLU A 80 -54.24 18.37 13.75
CA GLU A 80 -54.54 16.98 14.12
C GLU A 80 -53.50 16.17 14.91
N VAL A 81 -53.33 16.58 16.17
CA VAL A 81 -53.30 15.62 17.28
C VAL A 81 -54.72 15.09 17.51
N ARG A 82 -55.05 13.87 17.06
CA ARG A 82 -55.93 12.90 17.76
C ARG A 82 -56.17 11.60 16.98
N LEU A 83 -56.10 10.50 17.75
CA LEU A 83 -56.79 9.21 17.59
C LEU A 83 -56.17 8.13 16.69
N SER A 84 -55.34 7.33 17.35
CA SER A 84 -55.22 5.88 17.15
C SER A 84 -56.59 5.18 17.24
N SER A 85 -57.17 4.76 16.11
CA SER A 85 -58.16 3.66 16.02
C SER A 85 -58.57 3.25 14.59
N GLY A 86 -57.99 3.82 13.52
CA GLY A 86 -58.47 3.59 12.15
C GLY A 86 -57.82 2.43 11.36
N PHE A 87 -56.82 1.73 11.91
CA PHE A 87 -55.93 0.90 11.08
C PHE A 87 -56.54 -0.41 10.54
N PHE A 88 -57.70 -0.85 11.06
CA PHE A 88 -58.37 -2.08 10.61
C PHE A 88 -59.58 -1.87 9.68
N SER A 89 -60.08 -0.64 9.47
CA SER A 89 -61.28 -0.42 8.62
C SER A 89 -60.97 -0.20 7.13
N PHE A 90 -59.69 -0.06 6.76
CA PHE A 90 -59.29 0.26 5.38
C PHE A 90 -59.16 -0.97 4.48
N TYR A 91 -58.97 -2.16 5.05
CA TYR A 91 -58.79 -3.39 4.26
C TYR A 91 -60.10 -3.99 3.74
N GLU A 92 -61.23 -3.79 4.42
CA GLU A 92 -62.54 -4.32 3.98
C GLU A 92 -63.22 -3.50 2.86
N LYS A 93 -62.87 -2.22 2.69
CA LYS A 93 -63.45 -1.37 1.63
C LYS A 93 -62.70 -1.40 0.30
N ALA A 94 -61.55 -2.07 0.23
CA ALA A 94 -60.71 -2.10 -0.97
C ALA A 94 -61.02 -3.25 -1.95
N TRP A 95 -61.94 -4.17 -1.61
CA TRP A 95 -62.28 -5.35 -2.42
C TRP A 95 -63.65 -5.29 -3.11
N GLY A 96 -64.22 -4.10 -3.26
CA GLY A 96 -65.45 -3.89 -4.01
C GLY A 96 -65.37 -2.63 -4.85
N LEU A 97 -64.77 -2.73 -6.04
CA LEU A 97 -65.19 -2.04 -7.27
C LEU A 97 -64.17 -2.30 -8.40
N THR A 98 -64.66 -3.03 -9.37
CA THR A 98 -64.03 -3.50 -10.59
C THR A 98 -63.73 -2.37 -11.58
N THR A 99 -62.67 -2.59 -12.38
CA THR A 99 -62.48 -2.15 -13.80
C THR A 99 -61.83 -0.82 -14.20
N VAL A 100 -61.11 -0.06 -13.36
CA VAL A 100 -60.33 1.12 -13.87
C VAL A 100 -58.86 1.21 -13.43
N ARG A 101 -58.27 0.24 -12.71
CA ARG A 101 -56.95 0.43 -12.06
C ARG A 101 -55.80 -0.48 -12.52
N ALA A 102 -55.70 -0.82 -13.80
CA ALA A 102 -54.50 -1.50 -14.32
C ALA A 102 -53.37 -0.51 -14.70
N ALA A 103 -53.70 0.68 -15.21
CA ALA A 103 -52.72 1.66 -15.66
C ALA A 103 -52.12 2.49 -14.50
N ALA A 104 -52.94 2.85 -13.50
CA ALA A 104 -52.51 3.69 -12.38
C ALA A 104 -51.61 2.95 -11.36
N VAL A 105 -51.81 1.64 -11.18
CA VAL A 105 -50.97 0.83 -10.28
C VAL A 105 -49.59 0.58 -10.90
N SER A 106 -49.51 0.42 -12.22
CA SER A 106 -48.24 0.23 -12.94
C SER A 106 -47.35 1.47 -12.89
N ALA A 107 -47.91 2.67 -13.08
CA ALA A 107 -47.15 3.92 -12.99
C ALA A 107 -46.65 4.22 -11.57
N ALA A 108 -47.47 3.93 -10.55
CA ALA A 108 -47.08 4.10 -9.15
C ALA A 108 -45.97 3.12 -8.73
N VAL A 109 -46.02 1.86 -9.19
CA VAL A 109 -44.95 0.87 -8.94
C VAL A 109 -43.67 1.25 -9.67
N VAL A 110 -43.74 1.73 -10.92
CA VAL A 110 -42.55 2.22 -11.66
C VAL A 110 -41.96 3.47 -11.00
N LEU A 111 -42.78 4.41 -10.53
CA LEU A 111 -42.31 5.57 -9.77
C LEU A 111 -41.73 5.19 -8.40
N ILE A 112 -42.31 4.20 -7.71
CA ILE A 112 -41.75 3.70 -6.46
C ILE A 112 -40.45 2.95 -6.73
N VAL A 113 -40.33 2.15 -7.79
CA VAL A 113 -39.09 1.44 -8.19
C VAL A 113 -38.02 2.41 -8.72
N LEU A 114 -38.39 3.47 -9.43
CA LEU A 114 -37.48 4.53 -9.87
C LEU A 114 -37.09 5.46 -8.73
N ALA A 115 -37.98 5.76 -7.79
CA ALA A 115 -37.69 6.58 -6.62
C ALA A 115 -36.90 5.78 -5.57
N THR A 116 -37.21 4.50 -5.32
CA THR A 116 -36.35 3.64 -4.51
C THR A 116 -35.06 3.33 -5.25
N GLY A 117 -35.08 3.07 -6.55
CA GLY A 117 -33.87 2.92 -7.37
C GLY A 117 -32.97 4.16 -7.26
N MET A 118 -33.47 5.36 -7.54
CA MET A 118 -32.70 6.60 -7.40
C MET A 118 -32.27 6.84 -5.96
N VAL A 119 -33.12 6.64 -4.93
CA VAL A 119 -32.71 6.82 -3.53
C VAL A 119 -31.67 5.77 -3.11
N PHE A 120 -31.73 4.52 -3.59
CA PHE A 120 -30.69 3.51 -3.32
C PHE A 120 -29.40 3.73 -4.13
N TYR A 121 -29.47 4.38 -5.30
CA TYR A 121 -28.30 4.75 -6.11
C TYR A 121 -27.68 6.11 -5.76
N THR A 122 -28.44 7.03 -5.14
CA THR A 122 -27.98 8.41 -4.85
C THR A 122 -27.78 8.69 -3.36
N THR A 123 -28.30 7.87 -2.45
CA THR A 123 -27.95 7.98 -1.02
C THR A 123 -26.66 7.17 -0.80
N PRO A 124 -25.59 7.75 -0.23
CA PRO A 124 -24.29 7.09 -0.09
C PRO A 124 -24.41 5.91 0.86
N SER A 125 -24.83 4.75 0.35
CA SER A 125 -24.76 3.53 1.12
C SER A 125 -23.30 3.12 1.19
N ARG A 126 -22.76 3.35 2.39
CA ARG A 126 -21.44 2.97 2.93
C ARG A 126 -20.35 4.00 2.69
N ALA A 127 -20.22 4.92 3.66
CA ALA A 127 -18.92 5.45 4.05
C ALA A 127 -17.95 4.27 4.10
N TRP A 128 -17.02 4.25 3.15
CA TRP A 128 -15.89 3.32 3.20
C TRP A 128 -15.04 3.70 4.41
N THR A 129 -14.53 2.69 5.09
CA THR A 129 -13.51 2.88 6.13
C THR A 129 -12.45 1.80 5.95
N ILE A 130 -11.24 2.07 6.41
CA ILE A 130 -10.14 1.11 6.31
C ILE A 130 -10.45 -0.19 7.06
N GLU A 131 -11.26 -0.14 8.12
CA GLU A 131 -11.74 -1.31 8.88
C GLU A 131 -12.60 -2.24 8.01
N GLN A 132 -13.39 -1.68 7.09
CA GLN A 132 -14.15 -2.49 6.14
C GLN A 132 -13.21 -3.21 5.17
N SER A 133 -12.12 -2.56 4.74
CA SER A 133 -11.10 -3.20 3.91
C SER A 133 -10.37 -4.30 4.68
N ILE A 134 -9.98 -4.04 5.94
CA ILE A 134 -9.37 -5.02 6.85
C ILE A 134 -10.28 -6.24 6.97
N ALA A 135 -11.58 -6.05 7.21
CA ALA A 135 -12.55 -7.13 7.29
C ALA A 135 -12.72 -7.88 5.95
N ALA A 136 -12.66 -7.19 4.81
CA ALA A 136 -12.82 -7.83 3.50
C ALA A 136 -11.63 -8.68 3.07
N VAL A 137 -10.42 -8.35 3.56
CA VAL A 137 -9.21 -9.17 3.32
C VAL A 137 -9.09 -10.32 4.32
N GLN A 138 -9.89 -10.35 5.40
CA GLN A 138 -9.95 -11.50 6.31
C GLN A 138 -10.37 -12.75 5.54
N GLY A 139 -9.53 -13.79 5.59
CA GLY A 139 -9.76 -15.06 4.89
C GLY A 139 -9.06 -15.17 3.53
N LYS A 140 -8.47 -14.09 3.01
CA LYS A 140 -7.57 -14.17 1.85
C LYS A 140 -6.22 -14.76 2.27
N ARG A 141 -5.61 -15.52 1.36
CA ARG A 141 -4.33 -16.23 1.59
C ARG A 141 -3.17 -15.64 0.79
N GLY A 142 -3.47 -14.84 -0.22
CA GLY A 142 -2.46 -14.17 -1.00
C GLY A 142 -3.03 -13.05 -1.85
N VAL A 143 -2.14 -12.43 -2.61
CA VAL A 143 -2.47 -11.38 -3.56
C VAL A 143 -1.60 -11.53 -4.80
N HIS A 144 -2.17 -11.14 -5.93
CA HIS A 144 -1.49 -10.99 -7.20
C HIS A 144 -1.53 -9.51 -7.61
N PHE A 145 -0.38 -8.95 -7.96
CA PHE A 145 -0.25 -7.62 -8.54
C PHE A 145 0.24 -7.73 -9.98
N SER A 146 -0.37 -6.98 -10.88
CA SER A 146 0.17 -6.70 -12.22
C SER A 146 0.36 -5.18 -12.37
N GLY A 147 1.47 -4.77 -12.98
CA GLY A 147 1.74 -3.36 -13.20
C GLY A 147 3.18 -3.05 -13.63
N LEU A 148 3.72 -1.92 -13.16
CA LEU A 148 5.02 -1.37 -13.53
C LEU A 148 5.90 -1.13 -12.30
N LEU A 149 7.16 -1.57 -12.33
CA LEU A 149 8.16 -1.23 -11.32
C LEU A 149 9.33 -0.44 -11.91
N ALA A 150 10.00 0.34 -11.06
CA ALA A 150 11.31 0.89 -11.38
C ALA A 150 12.39 -0.20 -11.24
N TRP A 151 13.05 -0.54 -12.33
CA TRP A 151 14.12 -1.55 -12.38
C TRP A 151 15.22 -1.15 -13.35
N GLY A 152 16.48 -1.26 -12.92
CA GLY A 152 17.63 -0.97 -13.79
C GLY A 152 17.64 0.44 -14.40
N GLY A 153 17.07 1.43 -13.69
CA GLY A 153 16.95 2.82 -14.16
C GLY A 153 15.79 3.09 -15.12
N GLY A 154 14.98 2.08 -15.46
CA GLY A 154 13.78 2.22 -16.29
C GLY A 154 12.52 1.74 -15.60
N ARG A 155 11.38 1.82 -16.30
CA ARG A 155 10.13 1.20 -15.87
C ARG A 155 9.89 -0.06 -16.68
N VAL A 156 9.51 -1.13 -16.02
CA VAL A 156 9.29 -2.44 -16.63
C VAL A 156 8.02 -3.07 -16.09
N ARG A 157 7.32 -3.84 -16.92
CA ARG A 157 6.14 -4.59 -16.48
C ARG A 157 6.54 -5.72 -15.54
N CYS A 158 5.73 -5.94 -14.51
CA CYS A 158 5.86 -7.08 -13.63
C CYS A 158 4.53 -7.71 -13.23
N GLU A 159 4.64 -8.99 -12.89
CA GLU A 159 3.62 -9.76 -12.19
C GLU A 159 4.22 -10.20 -10.85
N MET A 160 3.47 -10.05 -9.76
CA MET A 160 3.93 -10.36 -8.41
C MET A 160 2.87 -11.12 -7.63
N TRP A 161 3.20 -12.32 -7.18
CA TRP A 161 2.39 -13.13 -6.29
C TRP A 161 2.99 -13.08 -4.89
N ILE A 162 2.15 -12.90 -3.88
CA ILE A 162 2.54 -12.92 -2.47
C ILE A 162 1.57 -13.82 -1.71
N ARG A 163 2.10 -14.78 -0.94
CA ARG A 163 1.35 -15.60 0.02
C ARG A 163 1.54 -15.03 1.41
N GLY A 164 0.45 -14.73 2.09
CA GLY A 164 0.47 -14.29 3.49
C GLY A 164 0.67 -15.48 4.42
N ARG A 165 1.51 -15.33 5.45
CA ARG A 165 1.62 -16.31 6.52
C ARG A 165 0.34 -16.27 7.35
N GLU A 166 -0.20 -17.44 7.68
CA GLU A 166 -1.47 -17.54 8.40
C GLU A 166 -1.49 -16.73 9.71
N GLY A 167 -2.46 -15.82 9.83
CA GLY A 167 -2.69 -14.98 11.00
C GLY A 167 -1.59 -13.94 11.26
N ARG A 168 -0.85 -13.51 10.23
CA ARG A 168 0.26 -12.56 10.36
C ARG A 168 0.32 -11.55 9.21
N SER A 169 0.90 -10.39 9.51
CA SER A 169 1.20 -9.32 8.54
C SER A 169 2.26 -9.69 7.50
N ARG A 170 3.00 -10.77 7.73
CA ARG A 170 4.21 -11.11 6.98
C ARG A 170 3.89 -12.07 5.86
N MET A 171 4.61 -11.92 4.76
CA MET A 171 4.58 -12.93 3.70
C MET A 171 5.30 -14.21 4.13
N GLU A 172 4.81 -15.32 3.60
CA GLU A 172 5.46 -16.63 3.66
C GLU A 172 6.35 -16.82 2.43
N ASP A 173 5.77 -16.59 1.26
CA ASP A 173 6.43 -16.71 -0.04
C ASP A 173 6.04 -15.56 -0.95
N MET A 174 6.92 -15.28 -1.91
CA MET A 174 6.72 -14.26 -2.93
C MET A 174 7.38 -14.72 -4.21
N LEU A 175 6.76 -14.42 -5.35
CA LEU A 175 7.40 -14.48 -6.66
C LEU A 175 7.06 -13.21 -7.42
N MET A 176 8.07 -12.47 -7.84
CA MET A 176 7.96 -11.37 -8.80
C MET A 176 8.67 -11.77 -10.09
N ARG A 177 7.96 -11.64 -11.20
CA ARG A 177 8.50 -11.82 -12.56
C ARG A 177 8.46 -10.49 -13.27
N VAL A 178 9.54 -10.17 -13.96
CA VAL A 178 9.71 -8.93 -14.70
C VAL A 178 9.81 -9.26 -16.19
N GLU A 179 9.25 -8.41 -17.05
CA GLU A 179 9.21 -8.62 -18.50
C GLU A 179 10.59 -8.86 -19.13
N ASN A 180 11.65 -8.28 -18.57
CA ASN A 180 13.03 -8.49 -19.03
C ASN A 180 13.63 -9.86 -18.62
N GLY A 181 12.84 -10.76 -18.04
CA GLY A 181 13.24 -12.08 -17.56
C GLY A 181 13.85 -12.08 -16.17
N ALA A 182 13.98 -10.92 -15.50
CA ALA A 182 14.39 -10.89 -14.10
C ALA A 182 13.32 -11.50 -13.20
N ALA A 183 13.76 -12.11 -12.10
CA ALA A 183 12.89 -12.72 -11.12
C ALA A 183 13.41 -12.46 -9.71
N VAL A 184 12.49 -12.19 -8.79
CA VAL A 184 12.77 -12.14 -7.35
C VAL A 184 11.81 -13.09 -6.67
N TRP A 185 12.28 -13.96 -5.79
CA TRP A 185 11.39 -14.81 -5.03
C TRP A 185 11.87 -14.99 -3.60
N VAL A 186 10.91 -15.27 -2.73
CA VAL A 186 11.15 -15.60 -1.33
C VAL A 186 10.65 -17.00 -1.08
N SER A 187 11.49 -17.80 -0.43
CA SER A 187 11.19 -19.15 0.02
C SER A 187 11.75 -19.31 1.44
N GLY A 188 10.87 -19.48 2.41
CA GLY A 188 11.25 -19.48 3.83
C GLY A 188 11.86 -18.13 4.25
N ASN A 189 13.06 -18.14 4.83
CA ASN A 189 13.76 -16.91 5.22
C ASN A 189 14.67 -16.34 4.12
N ASN A 190 14.75 -16.96 2.94
CA ASN A 190 15.72 -16.56 1.93
C ASN A 190 15.05 -15.75 0.82
N THR A 191 15.73 -14.71 0.37
CA THR A 191 15.37 -13.99 -0.86
C THR A 191 16.38 -14.32 -1.95
N TYR A 192 15.86 -14.53 -3.15
CA TYR A 192 16.65 -14.84 -4.32
C TYR A 192 16.35 -13.80 -5.39
N THR A 193 17.39 -13.35 -6.09
CA THR A 193 17.28 -12.37 -7.18
C THR A 193 18.06 -12.85 -8.38
N TYR A 194 17.37 -13.05 -9.49
CA TYR A 194 17.94 -13.38 -10.79
C TYR A 194 17.80 -12.19 -11.74
N VAL A 195 18.90 -11.74 -12.34
CA VAL A 195 18.91 -10.60 -13.27
C VAL A 195 19.62 -11.00 -14.57
N PRO A 196 18.90 -11.25 -15.66
CA PRO A 196 19.51 -11.48 -16.97
C PRO A 196 20.34 -10.29 -17.45
N PRO A 197 21.36 -10.53 -18.30
CA PRO A 197 21.77 -11.82 -18.84
C PRO A 197 22.72 -12.60 -17.92
N ASP A 198 23.05 -12.08 -16.74
CA ASP A 198 24.02 -12.71 -15.86
C ASP A 198 23.50 -14.08 -15.39
N PRO A 199 24.27 -15.18 -15.55
CA PRO A 199 23.87 -16.51 -15.11
C PRO A 199 24.10 -16.66 -13.60
N VAL A 200 23.64 -15.68 -12.81
CA VAL A 200 23.85 -15.62 -11.36
C VAL A 200 22.52 -15.36 -10.67
N VAL A 201 22.22 -16.18 -9.68
CA VAL A 201 21.18 -15.92 -8.68
C VAL A 201 21.87 -15.37 -7.44
N TYR A 202 21.55 -14.13 -7.10
CA TYR A 202 21.94 -13.52 -5.85
C TYR A 202 21.04 -14.02 -4.73
N THR A 203 21.64 -14.36 -3.60
CA THR A 203 20.96 -14.91 -2.43
C THR A 203 21.15 -13.96 -1.25
N ASP A 204 20.05 -13.69 -0.56
CA ASP A 204 20.01 -13.05 0.75
C ASP A 204 19.46 -14.11 1.72
N ASP A 205 20.12 -14.30 2.86
CA ASP A 205 19.64 -15.17 3.93
C ASP A 205 18.60 -14.47 4.83
N ALA A 206 17.83 -13.56 4.24
CA ALA A 206 16.76 -12.81 4.89
C ALA A 206 15.65 -12.50 3.87
N GLN A 207 14.44 -12.21 4.35
CA GLN A 207 13.36 -11.69 3.51
C GLN A 207 13.61 -10.21 3.19
N THR A 208 14.32 -9.93 2.08
CA THR A 208 14.73 -8.59 1.63
C THR A 208 13.94 -8.10 0.41
N ALA A 209 13.05 -8.93 -0.15
CA ALA A 209 12.21 -8.50 -1.25
C ALA A 209 11.28 -7.36 -0.82
N GLY A 210 11.13 -6.34 -1.67
CA GLY A 210 10.17 -5.26 -1.44
C GLY A 210 8.75 -5.84 -1.31
N MET A 211 7.92 -5.25 -0.43
CA MET A 211 6.56 -5.73 -0.10
C MET A 211 6.45 -7.02 0.73
N THR A 212 7.47 -7.28 1.54
CA THR A 212 7.49 -8.18 2.71
C THR A 212 6.24 -8.17 3.58
N HIS A 213 5.59 -7.01 3.72
CA HIS A 213 4.20 -6.97 4.17
C HIS A 213 3.27 -7.06 2.96
N TRP A 214 2.54 -8.16 2.86
CA TRP A 214 1.45 -8.28 1.91
C TRP A 214 0.26 -7.41 2.37
N PRO A 215 -0.62 -6.91 1.48
CA PRO A 215 -1.75 -6.05 1.83
C PRO A 215 -2.92 -6.82 2.48
N GLY A 216 -2.58 -7.64 3.49
CA GLY A 216 -3.51 -8.36 4.34
C GLY A 216 -4.01 -7.52 5.53
N PRO A 217 -4.82 -8.14 6.42
CA PRO A 217 -5.47 -7.44 7.53
C PRO A 217 -4.48 -6.69 8.43
N GLU A 218 -3.41 -7.35 8.85
CA GLU A 218 -2.45 -6.80 9.80
C GLU A 218 -1.56 -5.72 9.17
N PHE A 219 -1.28 -5.80 7.86
CA PHE A 219 -0.63 -4.70 7.15
C PHE A 219 -1.53 -3.48 7.11
N LEU A 220 -2.81 -3.64 6.79
CA LEU A 220 -3.74 -2.50 6.74
C LEU A 220 -3.93 -1.87 8.13
N GLU A 221 -3.93 -2.68 9.20
CA GLU A 221 -3.93 -2.17 10.58
C GLU A 221 -2.62 -1.45 10.94
N LEU A 222 -1.47 -2.01 10.56
CA LEU A 222 -0.18 -1.34 10.73
C LEU A 222 -0.17 -0.02 9.98
N PHE A 223 -0.56 -0.04 8.70
CA PHE A 223 -0.65 1.12 7.82
C PHE A 223 -1.52 2.22 8.42
N LYS A 224 -2.70 1.86 8.93
CA LYS A 224 -3.61 2.79 9.62
C LYS A 224 -2.94 3.54 10.77
N ARG A 225 -2.08 2.86 11.53
CA ARG A 225 -1.41 3.44 12.71
C ARG A 225 -0.16 4.24 12.38
N VAL A 226 0.61 3.78 11.39
CA VAL A 226 1.92 4.38 11.09
C VAL A 226 1.86 5.39 9.94
N SER A 227 0.76 5.45 9.20
CA SER A 227 0.61 6.43 8.12
C SER A 227 0.44 7.85 8.64
N ARG A 228 0.98 8.80 7.87
CA ARG A 228 0.91 10.24 8.09
C ARG A 228 0.22 10.90 6.90
N ASN A 229 -0.30 12.11 7.12
CA ASN A 229 -0.93 12.93 6.08
C ASN A 229 -1.97 12.13 5.29
N VAL A 230 -2.84 11.42 6.02
CA VAL A 230 -3.84 10.55 5.44
C VAL A 230 -4.98 11.39 4.90
N GLU A 231 -5.21 11.30 3.59
CA GLU A 231 -6.32 11.93 2.90
C GLU A 231 -7.18 10.86 2.25
N VAL A 232 -8.49 10.90 2.49
CA VAL A 232 -9.44 10.00 1.86
C VAL A 232 -10.38 10.82 1.00
N SER A 233 -10.48 10.46 -0.27
CA SER A 233 -11.36 11.08 -1.24
C SER A 233 -12.07 10.02 -2.07
N SER A 234 -12.98 10.43 -2.94
CA SER A 234 -13.62 9.53 -3.89
C SER A 234 -13.42 10.03 -5.32
N ARG A 235 -13.15 9.12 -6.25
CA ARG A 235 -12.96 9.40 -7.67
C ARG A 235 -13.94 8.57 -8.48
N LEU A 236 -14.52 9.13 -9.53
CA LEU A 236 -15.24 8.33 -10.53
C LEU A 236 -14.21 7.79 -11.52
N ASP A 237 -14.05 6.47 -11.58
CA ASP A 237 -13.30 5.85 -12.67
C ASP A 237 -14.22 5.78 -13.90
N LEU A 238 -13.93 6.63 -14.89
CA LEU A 238 -14.73 6.75 -16.10
C LEU A 238 -14.74 5.48 -16.95
N PHE A 239 -13.74 4.61 -16.80
CA PHE A 239 -13.62 3.40 -17.61
C PHE A 239 -14.45 2.25 -17.08
N SER A 240 -14.41 2.01 -15.77
CA SER A 240 -15.29 1.01 -15.16
C SER A 240 -16.68 1.57 -14.86
N ALA A 241 -16.87 2.89 -14.98
CA ALA A 241 -18.03 3.63 -14.50
C ALA A 241 -18.32 3.36 -13.01
N ARG A 242 -17.25 3.10 -12.23
CA ARG A 242 -17.35 2.82 -10.79
C ARG A 242 -16.75 3.97 -10.01
N ARG A 243 -17.36 4.28 -8.87
CA ARG A 243 -16.74 5.15 -7.88
C ARG A 243 -15.66 4.35 -7.16
N LEU A 244 -14.47 4.91 -7.03
CA LEU A 244 -13.37 4.38 -6.24
C LEU A 244 -13.14 5.27 -5.02
N ILE A 245 -12.61 4.67 -3.96
CA ILE A 245 -12.13 5.40 -2.79
C ILE A 245 -10.62 5.53 -2.93
N VAL A 246 -10.12 6.76 -2.89
CA VAL A 246 -8.70 7.06 -3.05
C VAL A 246 -8.15 7.50 -1.70
N LEU A 247 -7.20 6.72 -1.19
CA LEU A 247 -6.47 7.01 0.04
C LEU A 247 -5.03 7.42 -0.32
N LYS A 248 -4.65 8.64 0.04
CA LYS A 248 -3.26 9.11 -0.02
C LYS A 248 -2.67 9.09 1.37
N ALA A 249 -1.42 8.65 1.49
CA ALA A 249 -0.76 8.55 2.77
C ALA A 249 0.76 8.50 2.60
N GLN A 250 1.47 8.73 3.69
CA GLN A 250 2.93 8.69 3.78
C GLN A 250 3.37 7.77 4.91
N ILE A 251 4.47 7.04 4.72
CA ILE A 251 5.11 6.23 5.77
C ILE A 251 6.61 6.49 5.74
N ILE A 252 7.24 6.46 6.90
CA ILE A 252 8.70 6.39 6.98
C ILE A 252 9.05 4.97 7.42
N GLY A 253 9.92 4.30 6.67
CA GLY A 253 10.43 2.98 6.99
C GLY A 253 11.95 2.97 7.08
N ALA A 254 12.54 1.82 7.42
CA ALA A 254 14.00 1.66 7.47
C ALA A 254 14.66 1.91 6.10
N GLU A 255 13.96 1.62 5.00
CA GLU A 255 14.41 1.90 3.64
C GLU A 255 14.27 3.38 3.23
N GLY A 256 13.71 4.22 4.09
CA GLY A 256 13.50 5.64 3.85
C GLY A 256 12.01 6.03 3.76
N PRO A 257 11.74 7.31 3.43
CA PRO A 257 10.39 7.82 3.27
C PRO A 257 9.69 7.23 2.04
N ARG A 258 8.40 6.93 2.18
CA ARG A 258 7.53 6.49 1.10
C ARG A 258 6.20 7.23 1.12
N SER A 259 5.63 7.43 -0.05
CA SER A 259 4.27 7.93 -0.20
C SER A 259 3.47 7.00 -1.10
N PHE A 260 2.17 6.96 -0.84
CA PHE A 260 1.24 5.97 -1.38
C PHE A 260 0.02 6.68 -1.96
N VAL A 261 -0.51 6.12 -3.04
CA VAL A 261 -1.88 6.31 -3.49
C VAL A 261 -2.49 4.91 -3.58
N MET A 262 -3.54 4.67 -2.82
CA MET A 262 -4.25 3.40 -2.76
C MET A 262 -5.69 3.61 -3.20
N GLU A 263 -6.17 2.77 -4.12
CA GLU A 263 -7.55 2.84 -4.57
C GLU A 263 -8.30 1.58 -4.15
N PHE A 264 -9.45 1.78 -3.50
CA PHE A 264 -10.32 0.71 -3.04
C PHE A 264 -11.64 0.73 -3.81
N ASP A 265 -12.13 -0.46 -4.18
CA ASP A 265 -13.48 -0.61 -4.67
C ASP A 265 -14.47 -0.52 -3.49
N PRO A 266 -15.39 0.44 -3.44
CA PRO A 266 -16.33 0.57 -2.35
C PRO A 266 -17.32 -0.59 -2.25
N SER A 267 -17.46 -1.43 -3.29
CA SER A 267 -18.36 -2.59 -3.26
C SER A 267 -17.71 -3.77 -2.55
N SER A 268 -16.57 -4.23 -3.04
CA SER A 268 -15.79 -5.33 -2.46
C SER A 268 -14.98 -4.94 -1.22
N LYS A 269 -14.71 -3.63 -1.04
CA LYS A 269 -13.79 -3.06 -0.04
C LYS A 269 -12.33 -3.47 -0.22
N LEU A 270 -11.99 -4.13 -1.32
CA LEU A 270 -10.62 -4.57 -1.59
C LEU A 270 -9.82 -3.47 -2.27
N LEU A 271 -8.50 -3.50 -2.05
CA LEU A 271 -7.53 -2.69 -2.78
C LEU A 271 -7.50 -3.16 -4.23
N VAL A 272 -7.65 -2.23 -5.18
CA VAL A 272 -7.68 -2.52 -6.62
C VAL A 272 -6.56 -1.84 -7.39
N SER A 273 -5.93 -0.80 -6.83
CA SER A 273 -4.74 -0.15 -7.39
C SER A 273 -3.84 0.39 -6.29
N LEU A 274 -2.53 0.38 -6.54
CA LEU A 274 -1.49 0.84 -5.63
C LEU A 274 -0.37 1.55 -6.39
N THR A 275 -0.08 2.80 -6.03
CA THR A 275 1.09 3.53 -6.51
C THR A 275 1.98 3.94 -5.33
N VAL A 276 3.29 3.76 -5.49
CA VAL A 276 4.30 4.03 -4.45
C VAL A 276 5.42 4.90 -5.00
N TRP A 277 5.87 5.86 -4.21
CA TRP A 277 7.07 6.65 -4.44
C TRP A 277 8.03 6.50 -3.25
N ASN A 278 9.34 6.52 -3.52
CA ASN A 278 10.38 6.57 -2.49
C ASN A 278 10.69 8.02 -2.06
N ASN A 279 9.65 8.80 -1.78
CA ASN A 279 9.75 10.13 -1.18
C ASN A 279 8.40 10.51 -0.57
N LEU A 280 8.36 11.51 0.31
CA LEU A 280 7.11 11.99 0.93
C LEU A 280 6.25 12.85 0.00
N GLY A 281 6.84 13.45 -1.04
CA GLY A 281 6.20 14.48 -1.85
C GLY A 281 5.43 13.98 -3.07
N TRP A 282 5.27 12.67 -3.25
CA TRP A 282 4.73 12.07 -4.49
C TRP A 282 5.44 12.58 -5.76
N ALA A 283 6.73 12.93 -5.63
CA ALA A 283 7.48 13.61 -6.68
C ALA A 283 8.17 12.62 -7.61
N GLY A 284 8.18 12.95 -8.91
CA GLY A 284 8.84 12.16 -9.94
C GLY A 284 8.09 10.88 -10.30
N THR A 285 8.80 9.98 -10.97
CA THR A 285 8.27 8.69 -11.41
C THR A 285 8.04 7.75 -10.21
N PRO A 286 6.86 7.11 -10.09
CA PRO A 286 6.63 6.10 -9.07
C PRO A 286 7.63 4.95 -9.15
N THR A 287 8.01 4.43 -7.99
CA THR A 287 8.89 3.25 -7.91
C THR A 287 8.12 1.94 -8.11
N PHE A 288 6.82 1.96 -7.85
CA PHE A 288 5.92 0.84 -8.11
C PHE A 288 4.50 1.35 -8.42
N GLU A 289 3.86 0.75 -9.42
CA GLU A 289 2.46 0.92 -9.77
C GLU A 289 1.86 -0.44 -10.04
N ALA A 290 0.78 -0.79 -9.35
CA ALA A 290 -0.07 -1.91 -9.69
C ALA A 290 -1.43 -1.38 -10.11
N ASP A 291 -1.79 -1.58 -11.37
CA ASP A 291 -3.09 -1.20 -11.95
C ASP A 291 -4.11 -2.35 -11.92
N SER A 292 -3.66 -3.55 -11.56
CA SER A 292 -4.51 -4.71 -11.25
C SER A 292 -4.04 -5.41 -9.98
N ILE A 293 -4.98 -5.63 -9.06
CA ILE A 293 -4.74 -6.32 -7.78
C ILE A 293 -5.84 -7.36 -7.58
N GLU A 294 -5.45 -8.62 -7.46
CA GLU A 294 -6.36 -9.76 -7.29
C GLU A 294 -6.04 -10.50 -5.98
N TYR A 295 -7.02 -10.61 -5.10
CA TYR A 295 -6.88 -11.35 -3.85
C TYR A 295 -7.18 -12.83 -4.05
N LEU A 296 -6.29 -13.68 -3.55
CA LEU A 296 -6.34 -15.13 -3.72
C LEU A 296 -6.90 -15.80 -2.46
N ASP A 297 -7.92 -16.65 -2.64
CA ASP A 297 -8.44 -17.51 -1.57
C ASP A 297 -7.48 -18.67 -1.24
N SER A 298 -6.68 -19.08 -2.24
CA SER A 298 -5.64 -20.11 -2.12
C SER A 298 -4.45 -19.73 -3.01
N ALA A 299 -3.23 -20.01 -2.54
CA ALA A 299 -2.00 -19.81 -3.29
C ALA A 299 -1.15 -21.10 -3.23
N PRO A 300 -1.28 -21.99 -4.24
CA PRO A 300 -0.60 -23.28 -4.24
C PRO A 300 0.92 -23.11 -4.41
N ASP A 301 1.70 -24.09 -3.94
CA ASP A 301 3.17 -23.98 -3.88
C ASP A 301 3.84 -23.81 -5.25
N ASP A 302 3.26 -24.40 -6.30
CA ASP A 302 3.77 -24.31 -7.66
C ASP A 302 3.71 -22.90 -8.24
N LEU A 303 2.86 -22.03 -7.70
CA LEU A 303 2.79 -20.61 -8.05
C LEU A 303 4.10 -19.87 -7.73
N PHE A 304 4.80 -20.29 -6.67
CA PHE A 304 6.02 -19.64 -6.18
C PHE A 304 7.31 -20.29 -6.71
N ALA A 305 7.19 -21.32 -7.56
CA ALA A 305 8.34 -21.93 -8.21
C ALA A 305 8.95 -20.97 -9.24
N ALA A 306 10.14 -20.45 -8.92
CA ALA A 306 10.92 -19.62 -9.84
C ALA A 306 11.49 -20.48 -10.98
N GLN A 307 11.30 -20.01 -12.21
CA GLN A 307 11.89 -20.63 -13.40
C GLN A 307 13.17 -19.87 -13.76
N VAL A 308 14.32 -20.43 -13.38
CA VAL A 308 15.65 -19.91 -13.74
C VAL A 308 16.39 -20.91 -14.64
N PRO A 309 17.34 -20.46 -15.48
CA PRO A 309 18.13 -21.37 -16.31
C PRO A 309 18.87 -22.43 -15.48
N THR A 310 19.09 -23.62 -16.05
CA THR A 310 19.70 -24.78 -15.35
C THR A 310 21.17 -24.60 -14.96
N ASN A 311 21.86 -23.60 -15.51
CA ASN A 311 23.30 -23.38 -15.32
C ASN A 311 23.63 -22.07 -14.58
N VAL A 312 22.75 -21.62 -13.68
CA VAL A 312 23.00 -20.43 -12.86
C VAL A 312 23.91 -20.73 -11.67
N ALA A 313 24.84 -19.82 -11.38
CA ALA A 313 25.63 -19.84 -10.15
C ALA A 313 24.86 -19.12 -9.03
N TYR A 314 24.97 -19.60 -7.80
CA TYR A 314 24.42 -18.92 -6.63
C TYR A 314 25.52 -18.11 -5.95
N ARG A 315 25.24 -16.84 -5.64
CA ARG A 315 26.18 -15.95 -4.94
C ARG A 315 25.47 -15.25 -3.80
N GLN A 316 26.15 -15.09 -2.68
CA GLN A 316 25.65 -14.22 -1.62
C GLN A 316 25.64 -12.79 -2.14
N LYS A 317 24.53 -12.08 -1.95
CA LYS A 317 24.43 -10.66 -2.28
C LYS A 317 25.18 -9.83 -1.24
N GLU A 318 25.86 -8.78 -1.69
CA GLU A 318 26.42 -7.79 -0.79
C GLU A 318 25.30 -6.88 -0.25
N ILE A 319 25.39 -6.54 1.03
CA ILE A 319 24.52 -5.57 1.69
C ILE A 319 24.86 -4.18 1.18
N GLY A 320 23.83 -3.45 0.78
CA GLY A 320 23.89 -2.03 0.48
C GLY A 320 23.05 -1.22 1.45
N ILE A 321 23.40 0.05 1.59
CA ILE A 321 22.60 1.06 2.27
C ILE A 321 22.16 2.09 1.21
N SER A 322 20.90 2.52 1.27
CA SER A 322 20.41 3.59 0.38
C SER A 322 21.24 4.87 0.59
N PRO A 323 21.72 5.51 -0.50
CA PRO A 323 22.46 6.77 -0.40
C PRO A 323 21.74 7.86 0.40
N GLU A 324 20.40 7.87 0.35
CA GLU A 324 19.55 8.83 1.06
C GLU A 324 19.69 8.74 2.58
N ASN A 325 20.02 7.56 3.10
CA ASN A 325 20.16 7.31 4.53
C ASN A 325 21.57 7.61 5.05
N LEU A 326 22.58 7.74 4.17
CA LEU A 326 23.98 7.92 4.59
C LEU A 326 24.19 9.20 5.40
N ALA A 327 23.48 10.28 5.06
CA ALA A 327 23.57 11.55 5.80
C ALA A 327 23.14 11.38 7.27
N LEU A 328 22.10 10.60 7.54
CA LEU A 328 21.63 10.32 8.90
C LEU A 328 22.63 9.46 9.68
N LEU A 329 23.20 8.45 9.04
CA LEU A 329 24.24 7.60 9.65
C LEU A 329 25.53 8.37 9.95
N ALA A 330 25.84 9.39 9.15
CA ALA A 330 27.01 10.25 9.34
C ALA A 330 26.85 11.32 10.44
N THR A 331 25.66 11.42 11.07
CA THR A 331 25.39 12.44 12.10
C THR A 331 26.39 12.35 13.26
N ALA A 332 27.04 13.46 13.57
CA ALA A 332 27.94 13.54 14.71
C ALA A 332 27.16 13.34 16.02
N GLY A 333 27.71 12.52 16.93
CA GLY A 333 27.08 12.22 18.21
C GLY A 333 26.02 11.10 18.18
N SER A 334 25.66 10.56 17.02
CA SER A 334 24.91 9.30 16.94
C SER A 334 25.86 8.09 17.04
N GLY A 335 25.33 6.94 17.43
CA GLY A 335 26.09 5.70 17.54
C GLY A 335 26.92 5.59 18.80
N ARG A 336 27.99 4.80 18.72
CA ARG A 336 28.93 4.56 19.81
C ARG A 336 30.36 4.51 19.28
N SER A 337 31.27 5.17 19.98
CA SER A 337 32.70 5.13 19.68
C SER A 337 33.36 3.93 20.35
N PHE A 338 34.37 3.37 19.68
CA PHE A 338 35.12 2.21 20.11
C PHE A 338 36.61 2.46 19.91
N SER A 339 37.42 1.94 20.84
CA SER A 339 38.88 2.01 20.80
C SER A 339 39.46 0.70 21.33
N GLY A 340 40.52 0.21 20.69
CA GLY A 340 41.22 -1.01 21.12
C GLY A 340 40.43 -2.32 20.99
N VAL A 341 39.33 -2.34 20.23
CA VAL A 341 38.52 -3.54 19.92
C VAL A 341 38.40 -3.74 18.42
N SER A 342 38.08 -4.96 17.99
CA SER A 342 37.83 -5.24 16.57
C SER A 342 36.50 -4.67 16.08
N GLU A 343 36.35 -4.47 14.77
CA GLU A 343 35.07 -4.05 14.15
C GLU A 343 33.95 -5.06 14.42
N GLU A 344 34.28 -6.35 14.50
CA GLU A 344 33.35 -7.43 14.79
C GLU A 344 32.82 -7.36 16.23
N GLU A 345 33.70 -7.17 17.21
CA GLU A 345 33.33 -6.99 18.62
C GLU A 345 32.48 -5.74 18.81
N ALA A 346 32.93 -4.60 18.26
CA ALA A 346 32.19 -3.34 18.32
C ALA A 346 30.78 -3.45 17.69
N SER A 347 30.66 -4.18 16.57
CA SER A 347 29.38 -4.39 15.90
C SER A 347 28.44 -5.26 16.71
N ARG A 348 28.95 -6.29 17.39
CA ARG A 348 28.15 -7.13 18.30
C ARG A 348 27.69 -6.33 19.52
N ASP A 349 28.58 -5.55 20.12
CA ASP A 349 28.28 -4.70 21.27
C ASP A 349 27.17 -3.70 20.98
N ILE A 350 27.23 -2.99 19.84
CA ILE A 350 26.19 -2.01 19.50
C ILE A 350 24.85 -2.67 19.09
N ALA A 351 24.91 -3.84 18.45
CA ALA A 351 23.72 -4.63 18.11
C ALA A 351 23.01 -5.16 19.38
N GLU A 352 23.77 -5.62 20.36
CA GLU A 352 23.25 -5.95 21.69
C GLU A 352 22.59 -4.73 22.34
N GLU A 353 23.27 -3.59 22.31
CA GLU A 353 22.84 -2.39 23.00
C GLU A 353 21.54 -1.81 22.44
N ILE A 354 21.34 -1.83 21.11
CA ILE A 354 20.09 -1.37 20.50
C ILE A 354 18.91 -2.29 20.83
N ILE A 355 19.13 -3.60 20.89
CA ILE A 355 18.08 -4.57 21.26
C ILE A 355 17.72 -4.43 22.74
N ARG A 356 18.70 -4.18 23.62
CA ARG A 356 18.42 -3.86 25.02
C ARG A 356 17.64 -2.55 25.18
N ALA A 357 17.95 -1.53 24.37
CA ALA A 357 17.18 -0.29 24.36
C ALA A 357 15.72 -0.53 23.95
N GLU A 358 15.49 -1.36 22.92
CA GLU A 358 14.14 -1.76 22.51
C GLU A 358 13.37 -2.50 23.63
N ILE A 359 13.97 -3.52 24.23
CA ILE A 359 13.38 -4.30 25.33
C ILE A 359 13.00 -3.39 26.51
N ASN A 360 13.85 -2.43 26.85
CA ASN A 360 13.62 -1.49 27.95
C ASN A 360 12.67 -0.33 27.60
N GLY A 361 12.24 -0.22 26.34
CA GLY A 361 11.44 0.92 25.86
C GLY A 361 12.21 2.25 25.88
N ASP A 362 13.54 2.23 25.88
CA ASP A 362 14.39 3.42 25.85
C ASP A 362 14.53 3.95 24.41
N LEU A 363 13.47 4.63 23.95
CA LEU A 363 13.41 5.15 22.58
C LEU A 363 14.47 6.22 22.30
N ALA A 364 14.90 6.97 23.31
CA ALA A 364 15.94 7.98 23.16
C ALA A 364 17.28 7.31 22.82
N LYS A 365 17.64 6.27 23.57
CA LYS A 365 18.84 5.47 23.30
C LYS A 365 18.72 4.68 21.98
N PHE A 366 17.54 4.14 21.68
CA PHE A 366 17.29 3.47 20.40
C PHE A 366 17.57 4.42 19.22
N LYS A 367 17.03 5.66 19.27
CA LYS A 367 17.26 6.70 18.25
C LYS A 367 18.71 7.18 18.20
N LEU A 368 19.41 7.19 19.33
CA LEU A 368 20.84 7.52 19.40
C LEU A 368 21.68 6.49 18.63
N LEU A 369 21.43 5.19 18.86
CA LEU A 369 22.20 4.10 18.24
C LEU A 369 21.80 3.86 16.78
N GLY A 370 20.51 4.00 16.47
CA GLY A 370 19.93 3.86 15.14
C GLY A 370 19.34 5.18 14.63
N PRO A 371 20.15 6.11 14.09
CA PRO A 371 19.72 7.47 13.78
C PRO A 371 18.61 7.56 12.72
N ILE A 372 18.37 6.53 11.90
CA ILE A 372 17.21 6.48 11.00
C ILE A 372 15.89 6.49 11.79
N ALA A 373 15.89 5.89 12.99
CA ALA A 373 14.72 5.88 13.88
C ALA A 373 14.34 7.29 14.36
N SER A 374 15.20 8.30 14.21
CA SER A 374 14.88 9.70 14.55
C SER A 374 13.79 10.30 13.66
N LEU A 375 13.54 9.72 12.49
CA LEU A 375 12.46 10.15 11.58
C LEU A 375 11.07 9.74 12.06
N PHE A 376 11.00 8.79 13.00
CA PHE A 376 9.78 8.26 13.59
C PHE A 376 9.43 9.05 14.84
N ASP A 377 8.14 9.37 14.99
CA ASP A 377 7.65 9.77 16.31
C ASP A 377 7.63 8.54 17.24
N ASP A 378 7.49 8.79 18.53
CA ASP A 378 7.59 7.73 19.53
C ASP A 378 6.43 6.72 19.47
N GLU A 379 5.26 7.10 18.98
CA GLU A 379 4.11 6.20 18.84
C GLU A 379 4.30 5.25 17.66
N GLN A 380 4.73 5.79 16.51
CA GLN A 380 5.10 5.01 15.34
C GLN A 380 6.23 4.04 15.67
N LEU A 381 7.29 4.52 16.34
CA LEU A 381 8.43 3.66 16.68
C LEU A 381 7.99 2.52 17.60
N ARG A 382 7.15 2.78 18.62
CA ARG A 382 6.58 1.72 19.47
C ARG A 382 5.74 0.72 18.66
N THR A 383 4.95 1.21 17.70
CA THR A 383 4.10 0.35 16.86
C THR A 383 4.96 -0.53 15.93
N VAL A 384 6.03 0.02 15.35
CA VAL A 384 6.95 -0.70 14.47
C VAL A 384 7.75 -1.75 15.26
N LEU A 385 8.24 -1.42 16.45
CA LEU A 385 9.03 -2.34 17.29
C LEU A 385 8.14 -3.40 17.97
N GLY A 386 6.92 -3.03 18.38
CA GLY A 386 6.02 -3.92 19.12
C GLY A 386 5.05 -4.72 18.25
N GLY A 387 4.87 -4.35 16.99
CA GLY A 387 3.72 -4.76 16.19
C GLY A 387 2.43 -4.02 16.61
N VAL A 388 1.34 -4.24 15.85
CA VAL A 388 0.06 -3.53 16.01
C VAL A 388 -0.53 -3.68 17.42
N ASP A 389 -0.43 -4.86 18.02
CA ASP A 389 -0.98 -5.19 19.33
C ASP A 389 0.10 -5.30 20.43
N GLY A 390 1.36 -5.03 20.10
CA GLY A 390 2.48 -5.20 21.02
C GLY A 390 2.90 -6.67 21.26
N SER A 391 2.35 -7.63 20.52
CA SER A 391 2.67 -9.06 20.69
C SER A 391 4.06 -9.43 20.18
N GLU A 392 4.60 -8.66 19.23
CA GLU A 392 5.93 -8.84 18.64
C GLU A 392 7.02 -8.09 19.44
N ALA A 393 6.65 -7.31 20.46
CA ALA A 393 7.59 -6.58 21.29
C ALA A 393 8.62 -7.51 21.93
N LEU A 394 9.90 -7.17 21.84
CA LEU A 394 10.97 -7.93 22.44
C LEU A 394 10.94 -7.83 23.97
N THR A 395 11.23 -8.95 24.64
CA THR A 395 11.21 -9.08 26.10
C THR A 395 12.52 -9.61 26.67
N GLU A 396 13.29 -10.36 25.88
CA GLU A 396 14.54 -10.96 26.32
C GLU A 396 15.51 -11.05 25.14
N LEU A 397 16.77 -10.68 25.37
CA LEU A 397 17.87 -10.95 24.44
C LEU A 397 18.46 -12.31 24.79
N VAL A 398 18.36 -13.26 23.86
CA VAL A 398 18.80 -14.66 24.07
C VAL A 398 20.25 -14.84 23.65
N SER A 399 20.62 -14.34 22.47
CA SER A 399 22.00 -14.44 21.98
C SER A 399 22.34 -13.38 20.93
N VAL A 400 23.62 -13.06 20.81
CA VAL A 400 24.20 -12.22 19.76
C VAL A 400 25.27 -13.03 19.05
N GLY A 401 25.00 -13.38 17.79
CA GLY A 401 25.88 -14.20 16.97
C GLY A 401 27.13 -13.46 16.50
N GLY A 402 27.90 -14.12 15.63
CA GLY A 402 29.10 -13.53 15.02
C GLY A 402 28.74 -12.43 14.03
N ALA A 403 29.46 -11.30 14.08
CA ALA A 403 29.37 -10.28 13.04
C ALA A 403 30.10 -10.76 11.79
N SER A 404 29.55 -10.48 10.61
CA SER A 404 30.23 -10.78 9.35
C SER A 404 30.26 -9.56 8.43
N HIS A 405 31.40 -9.31 7.79
CA HIS A 405 31.53 -8.28 6.78
C HIS A 405 30.71 -8.68 5.55
N ARG A 406 29.69 -7.90 5.22
CA ARG A 406 28.74 -8.23 4.15
C ARG A 406 28.54 -7.12 3.13
N GLY A 407 29.25 -6.00 3.23
CA GLY A 407 29.19 -4.92 2.24
C GLY A 407 30.02 -3.70 2.64
N ARG A 408 29.89 -2.61 1.88
CA ARG A 408 30.58 -1.35 2.17
C ARG A 408 29.76 -0.14 1.72
N SER A 409 29.89 0.96 2.44
CA SER A 409 29.39 2.28 2.01
C SER A 409 30.54 3.30 1.95
N SER A 410 30.22 4.55 1.61
CA SER A 410 31.19 5.65 1.69
C SER A 410 31.63 5.98 3.12
N LEU A 411 30.92 5.50 4.14
CA LEU A 411 31.29 5.71 5.55
C LEU A 411 32.22 4.63 6.10
N GLY A 412 32.30 3.47 5.43
CA GLY A 412 33.11 2.34 5.87
C GLY A 412 32.43 0.99 5.69
N PRO A 413 32.97 -0.07 6.32
CA PRO A 413 32.43 -1.43 6.30
C PRO A 413 30.97 -1.54 6.77
N LEU A 414 30.25 -2.51 6.20
CA LEU A 414 28.92 -2.93 6.66
C LEU A 414 29.00 -4.32 7.26
N MET A 415 28.62 -4.41 8.54
CA MET A 415 28.61 -5.64 9.31
C MET A 415 27.17 -6.12 9.46
N LEU A 416 26.95 -7.42 9.29
CA LEU A 416 25.69 -8.08 9.58
C LEU A 416 25.82 -8.85 10.90
N VAL A 417 24.94 -8.55 11.85
CA VAL A 417 24.95 -9.17 13.17
C VAL A 417 23.61 -9.89 13.41
N PRO A 418 23.56 -11.23 13.46
CA PRO A 418 22.36 -11.96 13.84
C PRO A 418 22.17 -11.90 15.36
N VAL A 419 20.94 -11.62 15.78
CA VAL A 419 20.52 -11.52 17.17
C VAL A 419 19.28 -12.38 17.38
N VAL A 420 19.28 -13.24 18.39
CA VAL A 420 18.09 -14.00 18.79
C VAL A 420 17.47 -13.33 20.00
N ALA A 421 16.18 -13.02 19.90
CA ALA A 421 15.41 -12.41 20.96
C ALA A 421 14.06 -13.12 21.15
N LYS A 422 13.53 -13.03 22.37
CA LYS A 422 12.21 -13.55 22.72
C LYS A 422 11.18 -12.45 22.68
N GLN A 423 10.09 -12.69 21.97
CA GLN A 423 8.95 -11.79 21.89
C GLN A 423 8.02 -11.97 23.09
N ARG A 424 7.13 -10.99 23.33
CA ARG A 424 6.13 -11.01 24.40
C ARG A 424 5.18 -12.21 24.30
N ASN A 425 4.90 -12.68 23.09
CA ASN A 425 4.11 -13.89 22.84
C ASN A 425 4.85 -15.21 23.20
N GLY A 426 6.11 -15.13 23.66
CA GLY A 426 6.94 -16.25 24.06
C GLY A 426 7.78 -16.89 22.95
N ARG A 427 7.57 -16.50 21.69
CA ARG A 427 8.32 -17.02 20.52
C ARG A 427 9.72 -16.44 20.45
N LEU A 428 10.63 -17.21 19.85
CA LEU A 428 11.96 -16.77 19.50
C LEU A 428 11.98 -16.25 18.07
N SER A 429 12.67 -15.14 17.85
CA SER A 429 12.96 -14.64 16.51
C SER A 429 14.42 -14.26 16.35
N GLU A 430 14.97 -14.59 15.19
CA GLU A 430 16.26 -14.10 14.71
C GLU A 430 16.05 -12.76 13.99
N HIS A 431 16.81 -11.74 14.41
CA HIS A 431 16.89 -10.42 13.84
C HIS A 431 18.29 -10.24 13.26
N LYS A 432 18.40 -9.92 11.97
CA LYS A 432 19.69 -9.60 11.36
C LYS A 432 19.84 -8.08 11.34
N ILE A 433 20.88 -7.56 11.99
CA ILE A 433 21.06 -6.11 12.17
C ILE A 433 22.23 -5.66 11.30
N ILE A 434 22.02 -4.62 10.50
CA ILE A 434 23.07 -3.95 9.74
C ILE A 434 23.72 -2.91 10.64
N VAL A 435 25.03 -3.05 10.87
CA VAL A 435 25.86 -2.09 11.56
C VAL A 435 26.80 -1.43 10.55
N GLN A 436 26.76 -0.10 10.50
CA GLN A 436 27.70 0.70 9.73
C GLN A 436 28.89 1.07 10.63
N VAL A 437 30.07 0.61 10.26
CA VAL A 437 31.34 1.05 10.86
C VAL A 437 31.76 2.36 10.17
N ARG A 438 31.98 3.40 10.95
CA ARG A 438 32.43 4.72 10.48
C ARG A 438 33.91 4.88 10.82
N THR A 439 34.73 5.04 9.80
CA THR A 439 36.17 5.26 9.97
C THR A 439 36.42 6.57 10.72
N GLY A 440 37.10 6.51 11.86
CA GLY A 440 37.60 7.68 12.58
C GLY A 440 39.10 7.92 12.32
N THR A 441 39.78 8.62 13.23
CA THR A 441 41.22 8.90 13.12
C THR A 441 42.05 7.83 13.81
N ALA A 442 43.09 7.35 13.11
CA ALA A 442 44.18 6.46 13.54
C ALA A 442 43.77 5.11 14.18
N ASP A 443 43.17 5.12 15.38
CA ASP A 443 42.82 3.92 16.15
C ASP A 443 41.37 3.93 16.71
N ASP A 444 40.67 5.06 16.57
CA ASP A 444 39.28 5.21 17.02
C ASP A 444 38.34 5.10 15.83
N PHE A 445 37.26 4.34 16.00
CA PHE A 445 36.14 4.30 15.06
C PHE A 445 34.82 4.38 15.82
N SER A 446 33.73 4.53 15.09
CA SER A 446 32.40 4.48 15.70
C SER A 446 31.47 3.61 14.89
N CYS A 447 30.51 2.97 15.54
CA CYS A 447 29.47 2.21 14.88
C CYS A 447 28.12 2.91 15.04
N VAL A 448 27.27 2.77 14.03
CA VAL A 448 25.85 3.12 14.10
C VAL A 448 25.03 1.95 13.56
N VAL A 449 23.84 1.74 14.08
CA VAL A 449 22.91 0.75 13.55
C VAL A 449 22.13 1.37 12.41
N TYR A 450 22.18 0.77 11.23
CA TYR A 450 21.32 1.17 10.12
C TYR A 450 19.88 0.72 10.37
N GLY A 451 19.70 -0.53 10.74
CA GLY A 451 18.40 -1.14 10.96
C GLY A 451 18.41 -2.64 10.67
N PRO A 452 17.23 -3.27 10.58
CA PRO A 452 17.14 -4.68 10.25
C PRO A 452 17.51 -4.95 8.79
N TYR A 453 18.16 -6.09 8.54
CA TYR A 453 18.38 -6.69 7.23
C TYR A 453 17.29 -7.72 6.97
N GLY A 454 16.31 -7.32 6.17
CA GLY A 454 15.08 -8.10 6.01
C GLY A 454 14.26 -8.12 7.29
N TYR A 455 13.37 -9.11 7.40
CA TYR A 455 12.43 -9.21 8.52
C TYR A 455 12.91 -10.18 9.58
N PRO A 456 12.50 -10.00 10.85
CA PRO A 456 12.75 -11.00 11.86
C PRO A 456 12.14 -12.34 11.44
N TYR A 457 12.86 -13.42 11.64
CA TYR A 457 12.40 -14.76 11.30
C TYR A 457 12.16 -15.57 12.58
N GLU A 458 11.00 -16.17 12.73
CA GLU A 458 10.72 -17.04 13.88
C GLU A 458 11.56 -18.32 13.78
N ILE A 459 12.16 -18.71 14.90
CA ILE A 459 12.96 -19.92 15.01
C ILE A 459 12.36 -20.83 16.09
N GLU A 460 12.59 -22.14 15.94
CA GLU A 460 12.08 -23.18 16.84
C GLU A 460 12.75 -23.21 18.21
#